data_AF-A0A7C6TSP2-F1
#
_entry.id   AF-A0A7C6TSP2-F1
#
_cell.length_a   1.000
_cell.length_b   1.000
_cell.length_c   1.000
_cell.angle_alpha   90.00
_cell.angle_beta   90.00
_cell.angle_gamma   90.00
#
_symmetry.space_group_name_H-M   'P 1'
#
loop_
_entity.id
_entity.type
_entity.pdbx_description
1 polymer ?
#
loop_
_entity_poly.entity_id
_entity_poly.type
_entity_poly.pdbx_seq_one_letter_code
_entity_poly.pdbx_strand_id
1 'polypeptide(L)' 'MPNLGPMELILILVIVLLIFGAGRLPEIGGAMGKGLREFKSASKEIEEAKAELETGLEEDQKADKSV' A
#
# COMPACT_ATOMS: atom_id res chain seq x y z
N MET A 1 3.77 -27.88 -16.16
CA MET A 1 3.51 -26.44 -16.36
C MET A 1 4.85 -25.75 -16.50
N PRO A 2 5.06 -24.85 -17.46
CA PRO A 2 6.30 -24.08 -17.54
C PRO A 2 6.42 -23.24 -16.26
N ASN A 3 7.48 -23.48 -15.49
CA ASN A 3 7.80 -22.69 -14.31
C ASN A 3 8.74 -21.58 -14.75
N LEU A 4 8.29 -20.33 -14.66
CA LEU A 4 9.17 -19.19 -14.86
C LEU A 4 10.11 -19.11 -13.67
N GLY A 5 11.35 -19.54 -13.88
CA GLY A 5 12.41 -19.44 -12.90
C GLY A 5 12.95 -18.01 -12.82
N PRO A 6 13.78 -17.74 -11.80
CA PRO A 6 14.45 -16.45 -11.65
C PRO A 6 15.24 -16.03 -12.90
N MET A 7 15.80 -17.00 -13.62
CA MET A 7 16.56 -16.75 -14.86
C MET A 7 15.67 -16.28 -16.01
N GLU A 8 14.50 -16.90 -16.25
CA GLU A 8 13.58 -16.42 -17.28
C GLU A 8 13.05 -15.02 -16.94
N LEU A 9 12.76 -14.75 -15.66
CA LEU A 9 12.33 -13.41 -15.23
C LEU A 9 13.38 -12.34 -15.48
N ILE A 10 14.66 -12.64 -15.22
CA ILE A 10 15.77 -11.71 -15.53
C ILE A 10 15.86 -11.46 -17.04
N LEU A 11 15.73 -12.49 -17.87
CA LEU A 11 15.77 -12.32 -19.33
C LEU A 11 14.64 -11.40 -19.83
N ILE A 12 13.42 -11.61 -19.33
CA ILE A 12 12.26 -10.75 -19.64
C ILE A 12 12.53 -9.31 -19.16
N LEU A 13 13.06 -9.15 -17.94
CA LEU A 13 13.40 -7.84 -17.39
C LEU A 13 14.42 -7.12 -18.28
N VAL A 14 15.44 -7.81 -18.79
CA VAL A 14 16.42 -7.23 -19.73
C VAL A 14 15.74 -6.76 -21.02
N ILE A 15 14.84 -7.55 -21.61
CA ILE A 15 14.11 -7.15 -22.82
C ILE A 15 13.25 -5.90 -22.56
N VAL A 16 12.54 -5.86 -21.42
CA VAL A 16 11.76 -4.70 -21.01
C VAL A 16 12.67 -3.48 -20.82
N LEU A 17 13.83 -3.65 -20.18
CA LEU A 17 14.82 -2.58 -20.00
C LEU A 17 15.41 -2.09 -21.32
N LEU A 18 15.51 -2.91 -22.36
CA LEU A 18 15.94 -2.47 -23.69
C LEU A 18 14.88 -1.60 -24.38
N ILE A 19 13.59 -1.94 -24.23
CA ILE A 19 12.48 -1.20 -24.84
C ILE A 19 12.24 0.12 -24.10
N PHE A 20 12.16 0.07 -22.77
CA PHE A 20 11.84 1.24 -21.94
C PHE A 20 13.08 2.03 -21.52
N GLY A 21 14.25 1.40 -21.47
CA GLY A 21 15.49 1.99 -20.94
C GLY A 21 15.65 1.76 -19.43
N ALA A 22 16.90 1.61 -18.98
CA ALA A 22 17.22 1.34 -17.57
C ALA A 22 16.84 2.47 -16.60
N GLY A 23 16.65 3.71 -17.10
CA GLY A 23 16.24 4.85 -16.29
C GLY A 23 14.73 4.93 -16.01
N ARG A 24 13.88 4.30 -16.85
CA ARG A 24 12.41 4.44 -16.71
C ARG A 24 11.83 3.60 -15.57
N LEU A 25 12.36 2.41 -15.33
CA LEU A 25 11.93 1.55 -14.21
C LEU A 25 12.09 2.24 -12.84
N PRO A 26 13.25 2.82 -12.47
CA PRO A 26 13.40 3.49 -11.18
C PRO A 26 12.60 4.79 -11.08
N GLU A 27 12.39 5.50 -12.19
CA GLU A 27 11.53 6.70 -12.25
C GLU A 27 10.07 6.35 -11.89
N ILE A 28 9.51 5.33 -12.55
CA ILE A 28 8.14 4.85 -12.30
C ILE A 28 8.04 4.22 -10.92
N GLY A 29 8.99 3.37 -10.54
CA GLY A 29 9.02 2.72 -9.22
C GLY A 29 9.14 3.72 -8.07
N GLY A 30 9.92 4.79 -8.25
CA GLY A 30 10.03 5.87 -7.27
C GLY A 30 8.73 6.65 -7.09
N ALA A 31 8.03 6.98 -8.18
CA ALA A 31 6.73 7.63 -8.13
C ALA A 31 5.65 6.74 -7.50
N MET A 32 5.55 5.48 -7.93
CA MET A 32 4.62 4.50 -7.37
C MET A 32 4.92 4.21 -5.89
N GLY A 33 6.20 4.12 -5.51
CA GLY A 33 6.61 3.86 -4.13
C GLY A 33 6.22 4.98 -3.18
N LYS A 34 6.35 6.24 -3.61
CA LYS A 34 5.86 7.41 -2.84
C LYS A 34 4.34 7.36 -2.68
N GLY A 35 3.61 7.13 -3.78
CA GLY A 35 2.15 7.02 -3.74
C GLY A 35 1.66 5.88 -2.84
N LEU A 36 2.31 4.71 -2.88
CA LEU A 36 1.97 3.58 -2.01
C LEU A 36 2.26 3.89 -0.52
N ARG A 37 3.35 4.62 -0.24
CA ARG A 37 3.69 5.04 1.12
C ARG A 37 2.65 6.02 1.67
N GLU A 38 2.28 7.04 0.91
CA GLU A 38 1.24 8.00 1.28
C GLU A 38 -0.11 7.30 1.46
N PHE A 39 -0.48 6.41 0.55
CA PHE A 39 -1.70 5.61 0.65
C PHE A 39 -1.73 4.76 1.93
N LYS A 40 -0.61 4.11 2.28
CA LYS A 40 -0.49 3.33 3.51
C LYS A 40 -0.58 4.19 4.76
N SER A 41 0.03 5.37 4.76
CA SER A 41 -0.09 6.34 5.87
C SER A 41 -1.52 6.80 6.05
N ALA A 42 -2.19 7.26 4.98
CA ALA A 42 -3.58 7.71 5.04
C ALA A 42 -4.53 6.58 5.46
N SER A 43 -4.31 5.35 5.00
CA SER A 43 -5.11 4.20 5.42
C SER A 43 -5.00 3.94 6.93
N LYS A 44 -3.80 4.11 7.49
CA LYS A 44 -3.55 3.93 8.93
C LYS A 44 -4.22 5.03 9.77
N GLU A 45 -4.15 6.27 9.32
CA GLU A 45 -4.84 7.40 9.98
C GLU A 45 -6.36 7.20 10.00
N ILE A 46 -6.94 6.69 8.90
CA ILE A 46 -8.36 6.35 8.84
C ILE A 46 -8.72 5.22 9.81
N GLU A 47 -7.86 4.20 9.91
CA GLU A 47 -8.05 3.07 10.83
C GLU A 47 -7.99 3.53 12.29
N GLU A 48 -7.05 4.40 12.63
CA GLU A 48 -6.92 5.00 13.97
C GLU A 48 -8.11 5.92 14.30
N ALA A 49 -8.53 6.77 13.38
CA ALA A 49 -9.70 7.64 13.56
C ALA A 49 -11.00 6.82 13.74
N LYS A 50 -11.14 5.72 13.01
CA LYS A 50 -12.27 4.79 13.17
C LYS A 50 -12.26 4.14 14.56
N ALA A 51 -11.08 3.73 15.04
CA ALA A 51 -10.95 3.15 16.38
C ALA A 51 -11.30 4.15 17.49
N GLU A 52 -10.86 5.41 17.39
CA GLU A 52 -11.23 6.47 18.35
C GLU A 52 -12.74 6.75 18.34
N LEU A 53 -13.37 6.82 17.16
CA LEU A 53 -14.82 6.97 17.02
C LEU A 53 -15.60 5.82 17.66
N GLU A 54 -15.16 4.57 17.45
CA GLU A 54 -15.80 3.40 18.05
C GLU A 54 -15.68 3.41 19.58
N THR A 55 -14.52 3.80 20.14
CA THR A 55 -14.34 3.89 21.60
C THR A 55 -15.16 5.02 22.23
N GLY A 56 -15.30 6.18 21.58
CA GLY A 56 -16.10 7.29 22.11
C GLY A 56 -17.62 7.02 22.08
N LEU A 57 -18.10 6.25 21.10
CA LEU A 57 -19.51 5.86 21.00
C LEU A 57 -19.92 4.80 22.03
N GLU A 58 -18.96 4.01 22.55
CA GLU A 58 -19.19 3.05 23.64
C GLU A 58 -19.24 3.71 25.02
N GLU A 59 -18.52 4.83 25.22
CA GLU A 59 -18.55 5.59 26.48
C GLU A 59 -19.85 6.37 26.66
N ASP A 60 -20.37 7.00 25.60
CA ASP A 60 -21.61 7.79 25.65
C ASP A 60 -22.86 6.91 25.89
N GLN A 61 -22.85 5.67 25.36
CA GLN A 61 -23.93 4.70 25.59
C GLN A 61 -23.95 4.07 26.99
N LYS A 62 -22.84 4.10 27.74
CA LYS A 62 -22.82 3.66 29.15
C LYS A 62 -23.29 4.73 30.12
N ALA A 63 -23.11 6.01 29.77
CA ALA A 63 -23.58 7.13 30.58
C ALA A 63 -25.12 7.24 30.60
N ASP A 64 -25.79 7.02 29.47
CA ASP A 64 -27.25 7.13 29.36
C ASP A 64 -28.04 5.98 30.00
N LYS A 65 -27.46 4.77 30.08
CA LYS A 65 -28.09 3.60 30.73
C LYS A 65 -27.94 3.53 32.26
N SER A 66 -27.19 4.47 32.85
CA SER A 66 -26.89 4.50 34.28
C SER A 66 -27.73 5.54 35.06
N VAL A 67 -28.64 6.25 34.38
CA VAL A 67 -29.61 7.21 34.94
C VAL A 67 -31.02 6.62 34.85
#